data_AF-V4A317-F1
#
_entry.id   AF-V4A317-F1
#
_cell.length_a   1.000
_cell.length_b   1.000
_cell.length_c   1.000
_cell.angle_alpha   90.00
_cell.angle_beta   90.00
_cell.angle_gamma   90.00
#
_symmetry.space_group_name_H-M   'P 1'
#
loop_
_entity.id
_entity.type
_entity.pdbx_description
1 polymer ?
#
loop_
_entity_poly.entity_id
_entity_poly.type
_entity_poly.pdbx_seq_one_letter_code
_entity_poly.pdbx_strand_id
1 'polypeptide(L)'
;RIEKAKEYKDSGNQFHKEGNLRQAIGKYHRALLQLKGIGIRKEDVLFGMGSGDGGGNLSDEMKSDIKQIQMNCHNNLAASLLKQDSPNYEKIIEYCDQVLEGEPTNEKALFRKSTALNKLGKFDDTIRTLE
;
A
#
# COMPACT_ATOMS: atom_id res chain seq x y z
N ARG A 1 10.61 -3.58 15.00
CA ARG A 1 10.55 -2.82 13.72
C ARG A 1 9.17 -2.94 13.06
N ILE A 2 8.61 -4.15 12.94
CA ILE A 2 7.21 -4.35 12.50
C ILE A 2 6.21 -3.65 13.43
N GLU A 3 6.40 -3.78 14.74
CA GLU A 3 5.54 -3.12 15.74
C GLU A 3 5.49 -1.59 15.54
N LYS A 4 6.64 -0.94 15.37
CA LYS A 4 6.71 0.49 15.00
C LYS A 4 5.97 0.82 13.69
N ALA A 5 6.00 -0.07 12.70
CA ALA A 5 5.21 0.12 11.48
C ALA A 5 3.70 0.00 11.75
N LYS A 6 3.28 -0.93 12.62
CA LYS A 6 1.89 -1.04 13.09
C LYS A 6 1.46 0.24 13.82
N GLU A 7 2.28 0.76 14.74
CA GLU A 7 2.04 2.03 15.44
C GLU A 7 1.87 3.22 14.49
N TYR A 8 2.74 3.34 13.48
CA TYR A 8 2.61 4.41 12.47
C TYR A 8 1.34 4.26 11.64
N LYS A 9 0.97 3.03 11.25
CA LYS A 9 -0.29 2.75 10.56
C LYS A 9 -1.49 3.11 11.43
N ASP A 10 -1.49 2.75 12.71
CA ASP A 10 -2.59 3.05 13.62
C ASP A 10 -2.70 4.56 13.93
N SER A 11 -1.56 5.24 14.11
CA SER A 11 -1.51 6.70 14.20
C SER A 11 -2.09 7.36 12.95
N GLY A 12 -1.78 6.82 11.75
CA GLY A 12 -2.34 7.31 10.49
C GLY A 12 -3.85 7.13 10.43
N ASN A 13 -4.37 6.00 10.92
CA ASN A 13 -5.81 5.73 10.99
C ASN A 13 -6.52 6.74 11.90
N GLN A 14 -5.89 7.11 13.02
CA GLN A 14 -6.42 8.12 13.92
C GLN A 14 -6.50 9.48 13.22
N PHE A 15 -5.41 9.97 12.62
CA PHE A 15 -5.44 11.24 11.88
C PHE A 15 -6.44 11.22 10.71
N HIS A 16 -6.62 10.08 10.04
CA HIS A 16 -7.62 9.94 8.98
C HIS A 16 -9.05 10.11 9.51
N LYS A 17 -9.35 9.55 10.68
CA LYS A 17 -10.65 9.71 11.34
C LYS A 17 -10.89 11.15 11.79
N GLU A 18 -9.85 11.82 12.26
CA GLU A 18 -9.87 13.23 12.66
C GLU A 18 -9.93 14.20 11.47
N GLY A 19 -9.87 13.70 10.22
CA GLY A 19 -9.88 14.53 9.01
C GLY A 19 -8.52 15.17 8.69
N ASN A 20 -7.47 14.90 9.47
CA ASN A 20 -6.13 15.40 9.20
C ASN A 20 -5.40 14.51 8.17
N LEU A 21 -5.83 14.62 6.91
CA LEU A 21 -5.38 13.76 5.82
C LEU A 21 -3.87 13.86 5.56
N ARG A 22 -3.30 15.08 5.65
CA ARG A 22 -1.86 15.29 5.42
C ARG A 22 -1.02 14.55 6.45
N GLN A 23 -1.40 14.60 7.73
CA GLN A 23 -0.70 13.87 8.78
C GLN A 23 -0.91 12.36 8.64
N ALA A 24 -2.11 11.91 8.29
CA ALA A 24 -2.41 10.50 8.03
C ALA A 24 -1.49 9.92 6.94
N ILE A 25 -1.42 10.58 5.78
CA ILE A 25 -0.54 10.22 4.66
C ILE A 25 0.92 10.12 5.12
N GLY A 26 1.40 11.14 5.84
CA GLY A 26 2.76 11.15 6.37
C GLY A 26 3.05 10.03 7.37
N LYS A 27 2.04 9.54 8.10
CA LYS A 27 2.21 8.41 9.03
C LYS A 27 2.23 7.07 8.29
N TYR A 28 1.34 6.85 7.31
CA TYR A 28 1.39 5.64 6.48
C TYR A 28 2.71 5.51 5.70
N HIS A 29 3.23 6.61 5.15
CA HIS A 29 4.55 6.58 4.50
C HIS A 29 5.69 6.20 5.45
N ARG A 30 5.66 6.70 6.69
CA ARG A 30 6.63 6.30 7.71
C ARG A 30 6.51 4.81 8.05
N ALA A 31 5.30 4.27 8.13
CA ALA A 31 5.08 2.84 8.31
C ALA A 31 5.75 2.03 7.18
N LEU A 32 5.49 2.40 5.91
CA LEU A 32 6.10 1.73 4.75
C LEU A 32 7.63 1.83 4.74
N LEU A 33 8.19 2.98 5.12
CA LEU A 33 9.64 3.17 5.22
C LEU A 33 10.26 2.27 6.31
N GLN A 34 9.60 2.12 7.46
CA GLN A 34 10.04 1.19 8.50
C GLN A 34 10.07 -0.25 8.00
N LEU A 35 9.04 -0.65 7.23
CA LEU A 35 8.97 -2.00 6.65
C LEU A 35 10.05 -2.22 5.60
N LYS A 36 10.35 -1.22 4.76
CA LYS A 36 11.45 -1.30 3.78
C LYS A 36 12.82 -1.48 4.46
N GLY A 37 13.02 -0.86 5.63
CA GLY A 37 14.24 -0.99 6.44
C GLY A 37 14.40 -2.34 7.16
N ILE A 38 13.43 -3.25 7.07
CA ILE A 38 13.53 -4.62 7.63
C ILE A 38 14.28 -5.55 6.67
N GLY A 39 14.50 -5.13 5.42
CA GLY A 39 15.35 -5.87 4.49
C GLY A 39 14.65 -7.06 3.84
N ILE A 40 13.35 -6.95 3.52
CA ILE A 40 12.81 -7.79 2.44
C ILE A 40 13.45 -7.27 1.15
N ARG A 41 14.45 -7.97 0.63
CA ARG A 41 14.94 -7.69 -0.71
C ARG A 41 13.83 -8.06 -1.69
N LYS A 42 13.68 -7.32 -2.80
CA LYS A 42 12.70 -7.68 -3.85
C LYS A 42 12.89 -9.15 -4.29
N GLU A 43 14.14 -9.62 -4.26
CA GLU A 43 14.52 -11.01 -4.50
C GLU A 43 13.88 -12.02 -3.51
N ASP A 44 13.72 -11.69 -2.22
CA ASP A 44 13.14 -12.59 -1.20
C ASP A 44 11.63 -12.85 -1.39
N VAL A 45 10.96 -11.97 -2.13
CA VAL A 45 9.51 -12.05 -2.42
C VAL A 45 9.26 -12.77 -3.73
N LEU A 46 10.20 -12.68 -4.67
CA LEU A 46 10.06 -13.17 -6.04
C LEU A 46 10.59 -14.60 -6.23
N PHE A 47 11.62 -15.00 -5.47
CA PHE A 47 12.21 -16.33 -5.52
C PHE A 47 12.03 -17.06 -4.20
N GLY A 48 10.87 -17.68 -4.01
CA GLY A 48 10.62 -18.63 -2.91
C GLY A 48 11.41 -19.95 -3.00
N MET A 49 12.57 -19.97 -3.67
CA MET A 49 13.46 -21.12 -3.80
C MET A 49 14.84 -20.62 -4.25
N GLY A 50 15.84 -20.67 -3.38
CA GLY A 50 17.22 -20.32 -3.77
C GLY A 50 18.14 -20.09 -2.57
N SER A 51 18.98 -21.07 -2.29
CA SER A 51 19.99 -21.14 -1.24
C SER A 51 21.00 -19.98 -1.28
N GLY A 52 21.46 -19.50 -0.11
CA GLY A 52 22.70 -18.71 -0.03
C GLY A 52 22.77 -17.68 1.10
N ASP A 53 23.23 -18.14 2.27
CA ASP A 53 24.11 -17.47 3.25
C ASP A 53 23.98 -15.94 3.51
N GLY A 54 23.68 -15.57 4.76
CA GLY A 54 24.09 -14.28 5.33
C GLY A 54 23.03 -13.21 5.66
N GLY A 55 21.73 -13.51 5.65
CA GLY A 55 20.68 -12.57 6.09
C GLY A 55 19.61 -13.29 6.90
N GLY A 56 19.35 -12.86 8.14
CA GLY A 56 18.40 -13.50 9.04
C GLY A 56 17.08 -13.80 8.33
N ASN A 57 16.78 -15.09 8.13
CA ASN A 57 15.55 -15.54 7.50
C ASN A 57 14.36 -14.99 8.30
N LEU A 58 13.64 -14.02 7.72
CA LEU A 58 12.34 -13.60 8.23
C LEU A 58 11.43 -14.83 8.20
N SER A 59 10.77 -15.14 9.32
CA SER A 59 9.78 -16.22 9.33
C SER A 59 8.67 -15.92 8.31
N ASP A 60 8.06 -16.96 7.75
CA ASP A 60 6.97 -16.78 6.78
C ASP A 60 5.79 -16.02 7.38
N GLU A 61 5.55 -16.19 8.69
CA GLU A 61 4.60 -15.40 9.47
C GLU A 61 4.97 -13.91 9.47
N MET A 62 6.24 -13.59 9.68
CA MET A 62 6.74 -12.22 9.69
C MET A 62 6.67 -11.57 8.30
N LYS A 63 6.92 -12.33 7.23
CA LYS A 63 6.74 -11.89 5.84
C LYS A 63 5.26 -11.61 5.54
N SER A 64 4.36 -12.48 5.98
CA SER A 64 2.91 -12.32 5.84
C SER A 64 2.44 -11.05 6.54
N ASP A 65 2.87 -10.84 7.79
CA ASP A 65 2.59 -9.64 8.57
C ASP A 65 3.05 -8.36 7.86
N ILE A 66 4.26 -8.36 7.30
CA ILE A 66 4.79 -7.21 6.56
C ILE A 66 3.92 -6.91 5.34
N LYS A 67 3.59 -7.92 4.53
CA LYS A 67 2.73 -7.77 3.35
C LYS A 67 1.36 -7.20 3.74
N GLN A 68 0.75 -7.73 4.80
CA GLN A 68 -0.55 -7.27 5.28
C GLN A 68 -0.51 -5.81 5.75
N ILE A 69 0.54 -5.39 6.45
CA ILE A 69 0.69 -3.99 6.86
C ILE A 69 0.90 -3.08 5.64
N GLN A 70 1.74 -3.49 4.68
CA GLN A 70 1.95 -2.73 3.44
C GLN A 70 0.63 -2.52 2.70
N MET A 71 -0.12 -3.59 2.48
CA MET A 71 -1.42 -3.55 1.82
C MET A 71 -2.40 -2.61 2.54
N ASN A 72 -2.49 -2.71 3.86
CA ASN A 72 -3.33 -1.82 4.67
C ASN A 72 -2.90 -0.35 4.56
N CYS A 73 -1.60 -0.07 4.56
CA CYS A 73 -1.07 1.27 4.38
C CYS A 73 -1.40 1.84 2.99
N HIS A 74 -1.20 1.07 1.92
CA HIS A 74 -1.53 1.48 0.56
C HIS A 74 -3.03 1.76 0.40
N ASN A 75 -3.88 0.88 0.94
CA ASN A 75 -5.32 1.08 0.91
C ASN A 75 -5.72 2.37 1.65
N ASN A 76 -5.16 2.62 2.84
CA ASN A 76 -5.49 3.83 3.62
C ASN A 76 -4.86 5.11 3.04
N LEU A 77 -3.73 5.01 2.35
CA LEU A 77 -3.16 6.10 1.55
C LEU A 77 -4.09 6.49 0.42
N ALA A 78 -4.55 5.52 -0.39
CA ALA A 78 -5.52 5.74 -1.45
C ALA A 78 -6.80 6.40 -0.88
N ALA A 79 -7.31 5.92 0.25
CA ALA A 79 -8.45 6.52 0.94
C ALA A 79 -8.22 7.98 1.35
N SER A 80 -7.03 8.27 1.87
CA SER A 80 -6.71 9.60 2.42
C SER A 80 -6.46 10.61 1.31
N LEU A 81 -5.79 10.19 0.22
CA LEU A 81 -5.60 11.00 -0.97
C LEU A 81 -6.92 11.34 -1.65
N LEU A 82 -7.84 10.37 -1.76
CA LEU A 82 -9.13 10.57 -2.41
C LEU A 82 -10.01 11.61 -1.69
N LYS A 83 -9.81 11.79 -0.38
CA LYS A 83 -10.53 12.77 0.44
C LYS A 83 -9.91 14.18 0.44
N GLN A 84 -8.74 14.38 -0.17
CA GLN A 84 -8.11 15.71 -0.20
C GLN A 84 -8.87 16.65 -1.14
N ASP A 85 -8.73 17.96 -0.94
CA ASP A 85 -9.34 18.98 -1.83
C ASP A 85 -8.77 18.92 -3.26
N SER A 86 -7.52 18.47 -3.39
CA SER A 86 -6.83 18.27 -4.67
C SER A 86 -6.21 16.86 -4.72
N PRO A 87 -7.02 15.82 -4.98
CA PRO A 87 -6.53 14.45 -5.04
C PRO A 87 -5.56 14.25 -6.21
N ASN A 88 -4.41 13.64 -5.94
CA ASN A 88 -3.54 13.12 -6.99
C ASN A 88 -4.07 11.72 -7.38
N TYR A 89 -4.86 11.65 -8.43
CA TYR A 89 -5.55 10.43 -8.85
C TYR A 89 -4.59 9.37 -9.41
N GLU A 90 -3.50 9.78 -10.04
CA GLU A 90 -2.46 8.86 -10.52
C GLU A 90 -1.84 8.08 -9.35
N LYS A 91 -1.47 8.76 -8.26
CA LYS A 91 -0.96 8.10 -7.05
C LYS A 91 -2.00 7.20 -6.38
N ILE A 92 -3.27 7.56 -6.44
CA ILE A 92 -4.34 6.72 -5.90
C ILE A 92 -4.38 5.40 -6.68
N ILE A 93 -4.30 5.46 -8.00
CA ILE A 93 -4.25 4.28 -8.88
C ILE A 93 -3.02 3.43 -8.54
N GLU A 94 -1.82 4.03 -8.46
CA GLU A 94 -0.59 3.32 -8.09
C GLU A 94 -0.73 2.57 -6.76
N TYR A 95 -1.28 3.19 -5.72
CA TYR A 95 -1.49 2.51 -4.44
C TYR A 95 -2.57 1.43 -4.50
N CYS A 96 -3.62 1.63 -5.28
CA CYS A 96 -4.61 0.60 -5.49
C CYS A 96 -4.02 -0.60 -6.22
N ASP A 97 -3.18 -0.38 -7.23
CA ASP A 97 -2.50 -1.46 -7.96
C ASP A 97 -1.60 -2.29 -7.03
N GLN A 98 -0.84 -1.63 -6.14
CA GLN A 98 -0.05 -2.33 -5.12
C GLN A 98 -0.88 -3.19 -4.16
N VAL A 99 -2.13 -2.80 -3.88
CA VAL A 99 -3.05 -3.63 -3.08
C VAL A 99 -3.56 -4.80 -3.92
N LEU A 100 -3.94 -4.55 -5.17
CA LEU A 100 -4.53 -5.56 -6.06
C LEU A 100 -3.52 -6.60 -6.53
N GLU A 101 -2.22 -6.29 -6.57
CA GLU A 101 -1.15 -7.28 -6.79
C GLU A 101 -1.14 -8.37 -5.70
N GLY A 102 -1.48 -8.01 -4.46
CA GLY A 102 -1.55 -8.95 -3.33
C GLY A 102 -2.94 -9.54 -3.10
N GLU A 103 -3.99 -8.74 -3.31
CA GLU A 103 -5.39 -9.11 -3.12
C GLU A 103 -6.23 -8.57 -4.30
N PRO A 104 -6.28 -9.29 -5.43
CA PRO A 104 -6.96 -8.84 -6.66
C PRO A 104 -8.45 -8.56 -6.47
N THR A 105 -9.07 -9.17 -5.46
CA THR A 105 -10.49 -9.04 -5.14
C THR A 105 -10.78 -7.97 -4.08
N ASN A 106 -9.79 -7.15 -3.70
CA ASN A 106 -9.99 -6.13 -2.67
C ASN A 106 -10.98 -5.04 -3.15
N GLU A 107 -12.23 -5.15 -2.71
CA GLU A 107 -13.32 -4.27 -3.13
C GLU A 107 -13.02 -2.79 -2.89
N LYS A 108 -12.36 -2.46 -1.78
CA LYS A 108 -12.00 -1.08 -1.43
C LYS A 108 -10.99 -0.50 -2.41
N ALA A 109 -9.98 -1.29 -2.79
CA ALA A 109 -8.97 -0.87 -3.76
C ALA A 109 -9.58 -0.75 -5.16
N LEU A 110 -10.39 -1.71 -5.60
CA LEU A 110 -11.11 -1.64 -6.88
C LEU A 110 -12.00 -0.39 -6.96
N PHE A 111 -12.82 -0.15 -5.93
CA PHE A 111 -13.71 1.02 -5.89
C PHE A 111 -12.94 2.35 -5.97
N ARG A 112 -11.84 2.46 -5.21
CA ARG A 112 -11.00 3.67 -5.19
C ARG A 112 -10.26 3.87 -6.52
N LYS A 113 -9.73 2.80 -7.11
CA LYS A 113 -9.09 2.83 -8.44
C LYS A 113 -10.07 3.29 -9.50
N SER A 114 -11.25 2.68 -9.56
CA SER A 114 -12.30 3.05 -10.52
C SER A 114 -12.73 4.51 -10.35
N THR A 115 -12.87 4.98 -9.10
CA THR A 115 -13.18 6.39 -8.83
C THR A 115 -12.08 7.31 -9.35
N ALA A 116 -10.81 6.98 -9.11
CA ALA A 116 -9.67 7.78 -9.57
C ALA A 116 -9.53 7.80 -11.10
N LEU A 117 -9.70 6.65 -11.77
CA LEU A 117 -9.68 6.54 -13.23
C LEU A 117 -10.77 7.38 -13.89
N ASN A 118 -12.00 7.31 -13.35
CA ASN A 118 -13.12 8.13 -13.81
C ASN A 118 -12.79 9.63 -13.68
N LYS A 119 -12.22 10.04 -12.55
CA LYS A 119 -11.84 11.44 -12.30
C LYS A 119 -10.70 11.96 -13.17
N LEU A 120 -9.79 11.09 -13.61
CA LEU A 120 -8.75 11.46 -14.57
C LEU A 120 -9.26 11.63 -16.00
N GLY A 121 -10.52 11.30 -16.27
CA GLY A 121 -11.04 11.29 -17.65
C GLY A 121 -10.39 10.23 -18.52
N LYS A 122 -9.60 9.32 -17.94
CA LYS A 122 -8.94 8.19 -18.62
C LYS A 122 -9.92 7.03 -18.82
N PHE A 123 -11.05 7.31 -19.47
CA PHE A 123 -11.93 6.26 -19.96
C PHE A 123 -11.24 5.41 -21.04
N ASP A 124 -10.28 5.97 -21.78
CA ASP A 124 -9.65 5.28 -22.91
C ASP A 124 -8.47 4.35 -22.53
N ASP A 125 -7.66 4.69 -21.52
CA ASP A 125 -6.51 3.83 -21.13
C ASP A 125 -6.94 2.54 -20.39
N THR A 126 -8.11 2.55 -19.74
CA THR A 126 -8.58 1.43 -18.91
C THR A 126 -9.02 0.23 -19.75
N ILE A 127 -9.57 0.46 -20.95
CA ILE A 127 -10.06 -0.60 -21.84
C ILE A 127 -8.89 -1.45 -22.40
N ARG A 128 -7.68 -0.88 -22.47
CA ARG A 128 -6.53 -1.55 -23.10
C ARG A 128 -5.75 -2.50 -22.18
N THR A 129 -6.02 -2.49 -20.87
CA THR A 129 -5.30 -3.34 -19.90
C THR A 129 -6.14 -4.55 -19.46
N LEU A 130 -7.33 -4.74 -20.03
CA LEU A 130 -8.22 -5.88 -19.78
C LEU A 130 -8.33 -6.84 -20.98
N GLU A 131 -7.49 -6.68 -22.02
CA GLU A 131 -7.25 -7.67 -23.07
C GLU A 131 -5.99 -8.50 -22.75
#